data_AF-A0A7T9CDF0-F1
#
_entry.id   AF-A0A7T9CDF0-F1
#
_cell.length_a   1.000
_cell.length_b   1.000
_cell.length_c   1.000
_cell.angle_alpha   90.00
_cell.angle_beta   90.00
_cell.angle_gamma   90.00
#
_symmetry.space_group_name_H-M   'P 1'
#
loop_
_entity.id
_entity.type
_entity.pdbx_description
1 polymer ?
#
loop_
_entity_poly.entity_id
_entity_poly.type
_entity_poly.pdbx_seq_one_letter_code
_entity_poly.pdbx_strand_id
1 'polypeptide(L)' 'MEEYRAMNSKDLVVNYLTDNEEGMRNVITWFLNEVMQREADELTGAGRYERTGSRRTYRNGNKKKTERDP' A
#
# COMPACT_ATOMS: atom_id res chain seq x y z
N MET A 1 37.59 0.21 20.45
CA MET A 1 36.15 -0.06 20.58
C MET A 1 35.47 0.88 19.60
N GLU A 2 35.00 0.36 18.47
CA GLU A 2 34.21 1.17 17.53
C GLU A 2 32.89 1.57 18.18
N GLU A 3 32.59 2.87 18.13
CA GLU A 3 31.35 3.44 18.61
C GLU A 3 30.18 2.81 17.84
N TYR A 4 29.32 2.06 18.53
CA TYR A 4 27.99 1.70 18.03
C TYR A 4 27.15 2.97 17.97
N ARG A 5 27.32 3.73 16.88
CA ARG A 5 26.39 4.81 16.51
C ARG A 5 25.04 4.14 16.31
N ALA A 6 24.08 4.40 17.20
CA ALA A 6 22.71 3.94 17.02
C ALA A 6 22.25 4.40 15.62
N MET A 7 22.01 3.44 14.73
CA MET A 7 21.62 3.73 13.37
C MET A 7 20.29 4.49 13.42
N ASN A 8 20.27 5.69 12.83
CA ASN A 8 19.10 6.56 12.85
C ASN A 8 17.94 5.83 12.16
N SER A 9 16.71 5.97 12.68
CA SER A 9 15.52 5.33 12.08
C SER A 9 15.33 5.73 10.62
N LYS A 10 15.73 6.94 10.24
CA LYS A 10 15.73 7.38 8.84
C LYS A 10 16.72 6.58 7.99
N ASP A 11 17.91 6.33 8.50
CA ASP A 11 18.95 5.57 7.77
C ASP A 11 18.52 4.11 7.59
N LEU A 12 17.82 3.54 8.59
CA LEU A 12 17.21 2.21 8.48
C LEU A 12 16.13 2.14 7.38
N VAL A 13 15.26 3.15 7.32
CA VAL A 13 14.22 3.22 6.29
C VAL A 13 14.83 3.42 4.91
N VAL A 14 15.82 4.30 4.78
CA VAL A 14 16.53 4.50 3.51
C VAL A 14 17.17 3.20 3.05
N ASN A 15 17.95 2.53 3.90
CA ASN A 15 18.59 1.27 3.53
C ASN A 15 17.57 0.17 3.19
N TYR A 16 16.45 0.10 3.92
CA TYR A 16 15.38 -0.85 3.62
C TYR A 16 14.69 -0.57 2.27
N LEU A 17 14.65 0.69 1.82
CA LEU A 17 14.04 1.08 0.56
C LEU A 17 15.03 1.03 -0.61
N THR A 18 16.32 1.27 -0.38
CA THR A 18 17.33 1.32 -1.45
C THR A 18 18.05 0.00 -1.68
N ASP A 19 18.38 -0.72 -0.60
CA ASP A 19 19.28 -1.88 -0.66
C ASP A 19 18.51 -3.21 -0.57
N ASN A 20 17.19 -3.14 -0.41
CA ASN A 20 16.30 -4.30 -0.34
C ASN A 20 15.18 -4.17 -1.38
N GLU A 21 15.38 -4.78 -2.55
CA GLU A 21 14.40 -4.82 -3.64
C GLU A 21 13.05 -5.42 -3.20
N GLU A 22 13.07 -6.46 -2.38
CA GLU A 22 11.85 -7.06 -1.83
C GLU A 22 11.13 -6.09 -0.88
N GLY A 23 11.89 -5.33 -0.09
CA GLY A 23 11.38 -4.27 0.77
C GLY A 23 10.64 -3.19 -0.01
N MET A 24 11.25 -2.66 -1.07
CA MET A 24 10.62 -1.69 -1.96
C MET A 24 9.38 -2.28 -2.66
N ARG A 25 9.47 -3.51 -3.18
CA ARG A 25 8.33 -4.20 -3.82
C ARG A 25 7.14 -4.30 -2.87
N ASN A 26 7.36 -4.68 -1.62
CA ASN A 26 6.32 -4.77 -0.61
C ASN A 26 5.67 -3.41 -0.33
N VAL A 27 6.45 -2.34 -0.27
CA VAL A 27 5.90 -0.97 -0.09
C VAL A 27 5.08 -0.55 -1.29
N ILE A 28 5.55 -0.79 -2.51
CA ILE A 28 4.81 -0.48 -3.75
C ILE A 28 3.50 -1.27 -3.80
N THR A 29 3.53 -2.58 -3.56
CA THR A 29 2.33 -3.41 -3.56
C THR A 29 1.35 -2.97 -2.48
N TRP A 30 1.81 -2.64 -1.27
CA TRP A 30 0.93 -2.09 -0.23
C TRP A 30 0.28 -0.77 -0.68
N PHE A 31 1.09 0.14 -1.23
CA PHE A 31 0.61 1.45 -1.69
C PHE A 31 -0.43 1.32 -2.81
N LEU A 32 -0.17 0.48 -3.82
CA LEU A 32 -1.10 0.23 -4.93
C LEU A 32 -2.42 -0.38 -4.43
N ASN A 33 -2.35 -1.29 -3.45
CA ASN A 33 -3.56 -1.83 -2.84
C ASN A 33 -4.42 -0.75 -2.16
N GLU A 34 -3.81 0.20 -1.45
CA GLU A 34 -4.52 1.32 -0.84
C GLU A 34 -5.13 2.27 -1.88
N VAL A 35 -4.38 2.62 -2.93
CA VAL A 35 -4.89 3.42 -4.04
C VAL A 35 -6.12 2.75 -4.67
N MET A 36 -6.05 1.45 -4.95
CA MET A 36 -7.18 0.70 -5.49
C MET A 36 -8.39 0.69 -4.54
N GLN A 37 -8.19 0.63 -3.22
CA GLN A 37 -9.31 0.73 -2.27
C GLN A 37 -10.00 2.08 -2.33
N ARG A 38 -9.22 3.16 -2.44
CA ARG A 38 -9.73 4.53 -2.52
C ARG A 38 -10.48 4.77 -3.83
N GLU A 39 -9.93 4.35 -4.96
CA GLU A 39 -10.60 4.43 -6.26
C GLU A 39 -11.93 3.67 -6.24
N ALA A 40 -11.98 2.52 -5.58
CA ALA A 40 -13.20 1.75 -5.44
C ALA A 40 -14.26 2.47 -4.57
N ASP A 41 -13.86 3.18 -3.50
CA ASP A 41 -14.78 3.99 -2.68
C ASP A 41 -15.32 5.20 -3.45
N GLU A 42 -14.47 5.84 -4.23
CA GLU A 42 -14.86 6.95 -5.10
C GLU A 42 -15.85 6.44 -6.15
N LEU A 43 -15.57 5.32 -6.82
CA LEU A 43 -16.45 4.71 -7.83
C LEU A 43 -17.83 4.34 -7.23
N THR A 44 -17.84 3.65 -6.09
CA THR A 44 -19.09 3.27 -5.41
C THR A 44 -19.81 4.48 -4.83
N GLY A 45 -19.11 5.60 -4.60
CA GLY A 45 -19.61 6.76 -3.86
C GLY A 45 -19.91 6.43 -2.40
N ALA A 46 -19.24 5.41 -1.86
CA ALA A 46 -19.50 4.85 -0.54
C ALA A 46 -18.35 3.95 -0.08
N GLY A 47 -17.91 4.16 1.15
CA GLY A 47 -16.96 3.33 1.89
C GLY A 47 -17.36 1.86 1.99
N ARG A 48 -16.38 1.01 2.34
CA ARG A 48 -16.63 -0.39 2.66
C ARG A 48 -17.60 -0.52 3.85
N TYR A 49 -18.70 -1.26 3.63
CA TYR A 49 -19.80 -1.44 4.59
C TYR A 49 -20.52 -0.16 5.03
N GLU A 50 -20.21 0.99 4.43
CA GLU A 50 -20.88 2.24 4.74
C GLU A 50 -22.35 2.18 4.31
N ARG A 51 -23.28 2.56 5.19
CA ARG A 51 -24.68 2.73 4.81
C ARG A 51 -24.89 4.15 4.30
N THR A 52 -25.08 4.30 3.00
CA THR A 52 -25.39 5.59 2.36
C THR A 52 -26.41 5.39 1.25
N GLY A 53 -27.29 6.39 1.08
CA GLY A 53 -28.24 6.47 -0.02
C GLY A 53 -27.62 6.93 -1.34
N SER A 54 -26.39 7.45 -1.32
CA SER A 54 -25.66 7.92 -2.51
C SER A 54 -24.87 6.82 -3.24
N ARG A 55 -24.94 5.57 -2.77
CA ARG A 55 -24.19 4.45 -3.35
C ARG A 55 -24.60 4.21 -4.80
N ARG A 56 -23.63 4.20 -5.70
CA ARG A 56 -23.83 4.03 -7.15
C ARG A 56 -23.73 2.57 -7.61
N THR A 57 -22.88 1.77 -6.97
CA THR A 57 -22.67 0.35 -7.32
C THR A 57 -22.13 -0.44 -6.12
N TYR A 58 -22.01 -1.76 -6.28
CA TYR A 58 -21.52 -2.70 -5.26
C TYR A 58 -20.16 -3.30 -5.64
N ARG A 59 -19.33 -3.52 -4.62
CA ARG A 59 -18.05 -4.23 -4.77
C ARG A 59 -18.29 -5.73 -4.87
N ASN A 60 -17.55 -6.42 -5.75
CA ASN A 60 -17.62 -7.86 -5.92
C ASN A 60 -16.31 -8.56 -5.48
N GLY A 61 -15.91 -8.32 -4.22
CA GLY A 61 -14.70 -8.89 -3.65
C GLY A 61 -13.42 -8.44 -4.36
N ASN A 62 -12.32 -9.17 -4.09
CA ASN A 62 -10.99 -8.89 -4.64
C ASN A 62 -10.52 -10.10 -5.44
N LYS A 63 -9.77 -9.87 -6.53
CA LYS A 63 -9.11 -10.93 -7.29
C LYS A 63 -7.60 -10.78 -7.16
N LYS A 64 -6.91 -11.86 -6.77
CA LYS A 64 -5.45 -11.87 -6.73
C LYS A 64 -4.89 -11.61 -8.12
N LYS A 65 -4.00 -10.64 -8.21
CA LYS A 65 -3.24 -10.28 -9.41
C LYS A 65 -1.78 -10.18 -9.00
N THR A 66 -0.91 -10.73 -9.82
CA THR A 66 0.52 -10.49 -9.68
C THR A 66 0.81 -9.19 -10.43
N GLU A 67 1.36 -8.21 -9.72
CA GLU A 67 1.95 -7.04 -10.35
C GLU A 67 3.19 -7.53 -11.10
N ARG A 68 3.15 -7.46 -12.44
CA ARG A 68 4.36 -7.66 -13.23
C ARG A 68 5.27 -6.50 -12.90
N ASP A 69 6.50 -6.80 -12.50
CA ASP A 69 7.49 -5.77 -12.15
C ASP A 69 7.54 -4.70 -13.27
N PRO A 70 7.49 -3.40 -12.92
CA PRO A 70 7.59 -2.31 -13.89
C PRO A 70 8.93 -2.30 -14.63
#